data_AF-A0A484I7Z3-F1
#
_entry.id   AF-A0A484I7Z3-F1
#
_cell.length_a   1.000
_cell.length_b   1.000
_cell.length_c   1.000
_cell.angle_alpha   90.00
_cell.angle_beta   90.00
_cell.angle_gamma   90.00
#
_symmetry.space_group_name_H-M   'P 1'
#
loop_
_entity.id
_entity.type
_entity.pdbx_description
1 polymer ?
#
loop_
_entity_poly.entity_id
_entity_poly.type
_entity_poly.pdbx_seq_one_letter_code
_entity_poly.pdbx_strand_id
1 'polypeptide(L)'
;MFTKTIFRRKFTICLLLFTTVSLAISSLSTTTSTSFAQLGLAPIPTTQQVIPTYVIDIPAGAVSSNASVHYVPLIVSIPTDTTIVWFNDDPGQIHTVTSGLPESQDSGQLFNSGILPYGGFYQTTFTTPGDYTYYCTLHPYMYGIVHVGAGSEKGHHFTMKSGASLQSDDNNTSSGSVWTINKAQNDRTLFDFQPINIAADPTTPTVYNIELVDNTSNQTIFNNNFQVIGGTNLQVEFITNSNMNTTNVYGPDLSDPVTGAYHVEGNFMDGDYTMTIKAISVGTDIIEDNIADEFKIRLVS
;
A
#
# COMPACT_ATOMS: atom_id res chain seq x y z
N MET A 1 44.02 -42.94 -78.77
CA MET A 1 43.17 -41.93 -79.44
C MET A 1 42.09 -41.51 -78.43
N PHE A 2 42.12 -40.23 -78.03
CA PHE A 2 41.12 -39.46 -77.25
C PHE A 2 40.56 -39.96 -75.90
N THR A 3 41.11 -39.32 -74.87
CA THR A 3 40.52 -38.75 -73.63
C THR A 3 39.00 -38.79 -73.40
N LYS A 4 38.60 -39.08 -72.15
CA LYS A 4 37.63 -38.26 -71.41
C LYS A 4 37.77 -38.44 -69.89
N THR A 5 38.06 -37.34 -69.22
CA THR A 5 38.15 -37.14 -67.77
C THR A 5 36.75 -36.95 -67.18
N ILE A 6 36.37 -37.68 -66.13
CA ILE A 6 35.27 -37.26 -65.23
C ILE A 6 35.70 -37.43 -63.77
N PHE A 7 35.47 -36.35 -63.04
CA PHE A 7 35.94 -35.96 -61.72
C PHE A 7 35.15 -36.69 -60.61
N ARG A 8 35.83 -37.35 -59.66
CA ARG A 8 35.22 -37.88 -58.43
C ARG A 8 35.06 -36.74 -57.41
N ARG A 9 33.83 -36.31 -57.12
CA ARG A 9 33.52 -35.45 -55.96
C ARG A 9 33.10 -36.33 -54.78
N LYS A 10 33.84 -36.19 -53.68
CA LYS A 10 33.55 -36.76 -52.36
C LYS A 10 32.30 -36.08 -51.79
N PHE A 11 31.32 -36.87 -51.34
CA PHE A 11 30.19 -36.37 -50.55
C PHE A 11 30.57 -36.46 -49.07
N THR A 12 30.76 -35.31 -48.44
CA THR A 12 30.92 -35.16 -46.99
C THR A 12 29.52 -35.20 -46.37
N ILE A 13 29.27 -36.18 -45.50
CA ILE A 13 28.05 -36.28 -44.70
C ILE A 13 28.14 -35.24 -43.59
N CYS A 14 27.24 -34.25 -43.60
CA CYS A 14 27.14 -33.22 -42.57
C CYS A 14 26.29 -33.75 -41.41
N LEU A 15 26.81 -33.57 -40.20
CA LEU A 15 26.28 -33.96 -38.91
C LEU A 15 25.09 -33.05 -38.52
N LEU A 16 23.92 -33.62 -38.21
CA LEU A 16 22.81 -32.88 -37.58
C LEU A 16 22.71 -33.33 -36.11
N LEU A 17 23.27 -32.52 -35.22
CA LEU A 17 23.01 -32.58 -33.78
C LEU A 17 21.62 -32.00 -33.50
N PHE A 18 20.69 -32.83 -33.03
CA PHE A 18 19.44 -32.36 -32.45
C PHE A 18 19.70 -31.93 -31.01
N THR A 19 19.85 -30.62 -30.78
CA THR A 19 19.74 -30.03 -29.44
C THR A 19 18.28 -29.66 -29.20
N THR A 20 17.60 -30.40 -28.32
CA THR A 20 16.26 -30.04 -27.84
C THR A 20 16.38 -28.83 -26.91
N VAL A 21 16.01 -27.66 -27.39
CA VAL A 21 15.77 -26.47 -26.56
C VAL A 21 14.41 -26.66 -25.89
N SER A 22 14.41 -26.99 -24.60
CA SER A 22 13.19 -27.02 -23.79
C SER A 22 12.84 -25.58 -23.41
N LEU A 23 11.85 -24.98 -24.09
CA LEU A 23 11.25 -23.73 -23.62
C LEU A 23 10.44 -24.06 -22.36
N ALA A 24 10.95 -23.66 -21.20
CA ALA A 24 10.15 -23.56 -19.99
C ALA A 24 9.20 -22.37 -20.16
N ILE A 25 7.95 -22.64 -20.54
CA ILE A 25 6.89 -21.65 -20.46
C ILE A 25 6.53 -21.54 -18.98
N SER A 26 7.06 -20.53 -18.28
CA SER A 26 6.55 -20.15 -16.98
C SER A 26 5.14 -19.59 -17.21
N SER A 27 4.11 -20.37 -16.88
CA SER A 27 2.74 -19.88 -16.81
C SER A 27 2.66 -18.84 -15.69
N LEU A 28 2.70 -17.56 -16.06
CA LEU A 28 2.27 -16.48 -15.17
C LEU A 28 0.77 -16.67 -14.94
N SER A 29 0.40 -17.22 -13.79
CA SER A 29 -0.99 -17.23 -13.34
C SER A 29 -1.33 -15.80 -12.92
N THR A 30 -1.87 -14.99 -13.83
CA THR A 30 -2.56 -13.76 -13.45
C THR A 30 -3.85 -14.17 -12.74
N THR A 31 -3.80 -14.28 -11.42
CA THR A 31 -5.02 -14.39 -10.62
C THR A 31 -5.69 -13.02 -10.64
N THR A 32 -6.62 -12.82 -11.58
CA THR A 32 -7.59 -11.72 -11.47
C THR A 32 -8.46 -12.04 -10.27
N SER A 33 -8.27 -11.33 -9.17
CA SER A 33 -9.14 -11.42 -8.00
C SER A 33 -10.47 -10.74 -8.37
N THR A 34 -11.43 -11.50 -8.88
CA THR A 34 -12.78 -10.99 -9.14
C THR A 34 -13.52 -10.92 -7.80
N SER A 35 -13.61 -9.72 -7.23
CA SER A 35 -14.43 -9.45 -6.04
C SER A 35 -15.74 -8.80 -6.47
N PHE A 36 -16.87 -9.30 -5.97
CA PHE A 36 -18.22 -8.78 -6.24
C PHE A 36 -18.65 -7.84 -5.11
N ALA A 37 -19.34 -6.74 -5.43
CA ALA A 37 -20.03 -5.93 -4.43
C ALA A 37 -21.03 -6.78 -3.64
N GLN A 38 -20.88 -6.85 -2.31
CA GLN A 38 -21.76 -7.64 -1.45
C GLN A 38 -22.85 -6.76 -0.83
N LEU A 39 -24.10 -7.19 -0.96
CA LEU A 39 -25.23 -6.58 -0.28
C LEU A 39 -25.20 -6.96 1.21
N GLY A 40 -25.27 -5.97 2.10
CA GLY A 40 -25.54 -6.20 3.51
C GLY A 40 -26.87 -6.93 3.70
N LEU A 41 -26.86 -7.96 4.56
CA LEU A 41 -27.99 -8.71 5.17
C LEU A 41 -28.03 -10.24 4.95
N ALA A 42 -26.98 -10.89 4.40
CA ALA A 42 -26.84 -12.37 4.46
C ALA A 42 -25.47 -12.78 5.04
N PRO A 43 -25.37 -13.92 5.75
CA PRO A 43 -24.09 -14.37 6.28
C PRO A 43 -23.11 -14.59 5.12
N ILE A 44 -21.95 -13.98 5.28
CA ILE A 44 -20.85 -13.84 4.32
C ILE A 44 -20.51 -15.21 3.70
N PRO A 45 -20.46 -15.35 2.37
CA PRO A 45 -19.83 -16.51 1.74
C PRO A 45 -18.36 -16.53 2.18
N THR A 46 -17.96 -17.61 2.85
CA THR A 46 -16.62 -17.80 3.37
C THR A 46 -15.64 -18.03 2.21
N THR A 47 -15.10 -16.95 1.62
CA THR A 47 -14.04 -17.02 0.61
C THR A 47 -13.02 -15.91 0.83
N GLN A 48 -11.85 -16.32 1.32
CA GLN A 48 -10.60 -15.59 1.55
C GLN A 48 -10.70 -14.36 2.47
N GLN A 49 -10.41 -14.61 3.75
CA GLN A 49 -10.25 -13.69 4.87
C GLN A 49 -9.11 -12.68 4.63
N VAL A 50 -9.23 -11.80 3.64
CA VAL A 50 -8.39 -10.60 3.56
C VAL A 50 -9.11 -9.52 4.33
N ILE A 51 -8.67 -9.32 5.57
CA ILE A 51 -9.12 -8.21 6.40
C ILE A 51 -8.53 -6.93 5.78
N PRO A 52 -9.34 -5.97 5.30
CA PRO A 52 -8.80 -4.74 4.74
C PRO A 52 -7.98 -3.99 5.80
N THR A 53 -6.92 -3.35 5.34
CA THR A 53 -5.97 -2.66 6.23
C THR A 53 -6.00 -1.15 6.08
N TYR A 54 -6.74 -0.63 5.09
CA TYR A 54 -6.88 0.80 4.84
C TYR A 54 -8.26 1.13 4.27
N VAL A 55 -8.89 2.21 4.75
CA VAL A 55 -10.22 2.64 4.29
C VAL A 55 -10.16 3.86 3.37
N ILE A 56 -10.94 3.81 2.30
CA ILE A 56 -11.35 4.98 1.52
C ILE A 56 -12.88 5.09 1.60
N ASP A 57 -13.41 6.25 1.93
CA ASP A 57 -14.85 6.48 2.00
C ASP A 57 -15.38 7.18 0.73
N ILE A 58 -16.60 6.86 0.35
CA ILE A 58 -17.40 7.65 -0.61
C ILE A 58 -18.41 8.44 0.24
N PRO A 59 -18.11 9.69 0.59
CA PRO A 59 -18.85 10.40 1.63
C PRO A 59 -20.23 10.88 1.16
N ALA A 60 -21.04 11.30 2.12
CA ALA A 60 -22.31 11.97 1.85
C ALA A 60 -22.17 13.15 0.87
N GLY A 61 -22.97 13.11 -0.20
CA GLY A 61 -22.98 14.13 -1.25
C GLY A 61 -21.92 13.93 -2.34
N ALA A 62 -21.14 12.84 -2.31
CA ALA A 62 -20.13 12.53 -3.32
C ALA A 62 -20.70 12.45 -4.75
N VAL A 63 -21.98 12.11 -4.92
CA VAL A 63 -22.70 12.17 -6.21
C VAL A 63 -22.78 13.57 -6.83
N SER A 64 -22.63 14.65 -6.06
CA SER A 64 -22.73 16.00 -6.59
C SER A 64 -21.47 16.37 -7.35
N SER A 65 -21.57 16.80 -8.60
CA SER A 65 -20.42 17.31 -9.37
C SER A 65 -19.75 18.55 -8.78
N ASN A 66 -20.38 19.19 -7.79
CA ASN A 66 -19.84 20.34 -7.06
C ASN A 66 -19.30 19.97 -5.67
N ALA A 67 -19.25 18.68 -5.32
CA ALA A 67 -18.65 18.24 -4.07
C ALA A 67 -17.16 18.58 -4.04
N SER A 68 -16.64 18.93 -2.86
CA SER A 68 -15.21 19.22 -2.69
C SER A 68 -14.34 17.97 -2.75
N VAL A 69 -14.91 16.82 -2.41
CA VAL A 69 -14.27 15.51 -2.42
C VAL A 69 -15.31 14.44 -2.80
N HIS A 70 -14.85 13.40 -3.49
CA HIS A 70 -15.68 12.30 -3.99
C HIS A 70 -15.26 10.93 -3.41
N TYR A 71 -13.96 10.76 -3.20
CA TYR A 71 -13.35 9.67 -2.44
C TYR A 71 -12.49 10.31 -1.35
N VAL A 72 -12.51 9.74 -0.14
CA VAL A 72 -11.77 10.25 1.02
C VAL A 72 -10.92 9.14 1.63
N PRO A 73 -9.58 9.23 1.54
CA PRO A 73 -8.84 10.27 0.82
C PRO A 73 -8.96 10.18 -0.71
N LEU A 74 -8.76 11.31 -1.37
CA LEU A 74 -8.73 11.39 -2.84
C LEU A 74 -7.48 10.72 -3.41
N ILE A 75 -6.34 10.94 -2.74
CA ILE A 75 -5.02 10.45 -3.09
C ILE A 75 -4.41 9.83 -1.84
N VAL A 76 -3.78 8.67 -1.97
CA VAL A 76 -3.05 8.01 -0.88
C VAL A 76 -1.79 7.31 -1.40
N SER A 77 -0.70 7.35 -0.63
CA SER A 77 0.50 6.52 -0.82
C SER A 77 0.44 5.29 0.08
N ILE A 78 0.56 4.10 -0.50
CA ILE A 78 0.57 2.85 0.26
C ILE A 78 1.74 1.95 -0.17
N PRO A 79 2.27 1.12 0.75
CA PRO A 79 3.17 0.05 0.36
C PRO A 79 2.42 -1.04 -0.42
N THR A 80 3.16 -1.84 -1.18
CA THR A 80 2.65 -3.10 -1.73
C THR A 80 2.09 -4.01 -0.63
N ASP A 81 1.16 -4.87 -1.02
CA ASP A 81 0.41 -5.81 -0.17
C ASP A 81 -0.64 -5.16 0.76
N THR A 82 -0.86 -3.85 0.63
CA THR A 82 -1.98 -3.16 1.30
C THR A 82 -3.31 -3.56 0.66
N THR A 83 -4.31 -3.88 1.50
CA THR A 83 -5.68 -4.09 1.04
C THR A 83 -6.52 -2.88 1.38
N ILE A 84 -6.99 -2.18 0.35
CA ILE A 84 -7.89 -1.04 0.50
C ILE A 84 -9.33 -1.53 0.40
N VAL A 85 -10.17 -1.05 1.30
CA VAL A 85 -11.63 -1.14 1.19
C VAL A 85 -12.23 0.23 0.92
N TRP A 86 -13.16 0.29 -0.01
CA TRP A 86 -14.03 1.42 -0.24
C TRP A 86 -15.39 1.16 0.40
N PHE A 87 -15.85 2.08 1.26
CA PHE A 87 -17.24 2.09 1.74
C PHE A 87 -18.05 3.13 0.98
N ASN A 88 -19.31 2.80 0.68
CA ASN A 88 -20.25 3.77 0.15
C ASN A 88 -21.14 4.32 1.26
N ASP A 89 -20.71 5.44 1.85
CA ASP A 89 -21.47 6.16 2.87
C ASP A 89 -22.30 7.32 2.31
N ASP A 90 -22.48 7.39 0.97
CA ASP A 90 -23.30 8.41 0.31
C ASP A 90 -24.81 8.05 0.38
N PRO A 91 -25.61 8.69 1.25
CA PRO A 91 -26.95 8.21 1.58
C PRO A 91 -27.89 8.11 0.38
N GLY A 92 -28.36 6.89 0.11
CA GLY A 92 -29.29 6.60 -0.97
C GLY A 92 -28.69 6.68 -2.38
N GLN A 93 -27.37 6.85 -2.50
CA GLN A 93 -26.68 6.89 -3.78
C GLN A 93 -25.97 5.57 -4.07
N ILE A 94 -25.81 5.27 -5.36
CA ILE A 94 -25.03 4.14 -5.83
C ILE A 94 -23.77 4.68 -6.51
N HIS A 95 -22.66 3.98 -6.33
CA HIS A 95 -21.36 4.36 -6.89
C HIS A 95 -20.64 3.14 -7.45
N THR A 96 -19.46 3.34 -8.02
CA THR A 96 -18.55 2.25 -8.40
C THR A 96 -17.11 2.67 -8.13
N VAL A 97 -16.23 1.71 -7.92
CA VAL A 97 -14.77 1.88 -7.87
C VAL A 97 -14.20 1.12 -9.06
N THR A 98 -13.81 1.84 -10.11
CA THR A 98 -13.37 1.25 -11.39
C THR A 98 -12.01 1.81 -11.79
N SER A 99 -11.02 0.95 -11.98
CA SER A 99 -9.66 1.36 -12.39
C SER A 99 -9.65 2.06 -13.75
N GLY A 100 -8.66 2.92 -13.99
CA GLY A 100 -8.47 3.62 -15.25
C GLY A 100 -9.19 4.97 -15.31
N LEU A 101 -9.29 5.51 -16.52
CA LEU A 101 -9.97 6.78 -16.80
C LEU A 101 -11.31 6.54 -17.52
N PRO A 102 -12.26 7.49 -17.46
CA PRO A 102 -13.46 7.44 -18.29
C PRO A 102 -13.12 7.22 -19.77
N GLU A 103 -13.86 6.31 -20.42
CA GLU A 103 -13.76 5.99 -21.85
C GLU A 103 -12.40 5.43 -22.33
N SER A 104 -11.46 5.21 -21.41
CA SER A 104 -10.18 4.58 -21.69
C SER A 104 -10.34 3.08 -22.00
N GLN A 105 -9.47 2.54 -22.87
CA GLN A 105 -9.53 1.11 -23.23
C GLN A 105 -9.21 0.21 -22.03
N ASP A 106 -8.41 0.69 -21.08
CA ASP A 106 -8.00 0.03 -19.84
C ASP A 106 -8.98 0.23 -18.68
N SER A 107 -10.11 0.93 -18.90
CA SER A 107 -11.16 1.10 -17.89
C SER A 107 -11.65 -0.24 -17.35
N GLY A 108 -11.61 -0.38 -16.03
CA GLY A 108 -12.02 -1.55 -15.27
C GLY A 108 -11.17 -2.81 -15.45
N GLN A 109 -10.04 -2.75 -16.18
CA GLN A 109 -9.21 -3.93 -16.43
C GLN A 109 -8.43 -4.40 -15.20
N LEU A 110 -7.99 -3.49 -14.32
CA LEU A 110 -7.25 -3.85 -13.11
C LEU A 110 -8.19 -4.21 -11.96
N PHE A 111 -9.25 -3.40 -11.76
CA PHE A 111 -10.30 -3.68 -10.80
C PHE A 111 -11.60 -2.95 -11.17
N ASN A 112 -12.73 -3.55 -10.83
CA ASN A 112 -14.06 -2.97 -11.04
C ASN A 112 -15.01 -3.54 -9.98
N SER A 113 -15.57 -2.68 -9.13
CA SER A 113 -16.50 -3.10 -8.08
C SER A 113 -17.87 -3.57 -8.60
N GLY A 114 -18.22 -3.19 -9.83
CA GLY A 114 -19.62 -3.11 -10.25
C GLY A 114 -20.37 -2.05 -9.43
N ILE A 115 -21.71 -2.16 -9.40
CA ILE A 115 -22.54 -1.25 -8.60
C ILE A 115 -22.30 -1.49 -7.11
N LEU A 116 -21.88 -0.43 -6.43
CA LEU A 116 -21.70 -0.34 -4.99
C LEU A 116 -22.90 0.41 -4.39
N PRO A 117 -23.86 -0.27 -3.76
CA PRO A 117 -25.01 0.36 -3.14
C PRO A 117 -24.60 1.11 -1.85
N TYR A 118 -25.45 2.04 -1.39
CA TYR A 118 -25.29 2.67 -0.07
C TYR A 118 -25.15 1.62 1.04
N GLY A 119 -24.16 1.80 1.91
CA GLY A 119 -23.75 0.84 2.95
C GLY A 119 -23.02 -0.40 2.42
N GLY A 120 -22.75 -0.47 1.12
CA GLY A 120 -21.95 -1.52 0.50
C GLY A 120 -20.45 -1.21 0.59
N PHE A 121 -19.63 -2.25 0.37
CA PHE A 121 -18.19 -2.11 0.30
C PHE A 121 -17.57 -2.88 -0.88
N TYR A 122 -16.38 -2.46 -1.30
CA TYR A 122 -15.54 -3.15 -2.26
C TYR A 122 -14.10 -3.14 -1.78
N GLN A 123 -13.34 -4.21 -1.98
CA GLN A 123 -11.93 -4.25 -1.59
C GLN A 123 -11.05 -4.86 -2.66
N THR A 124 -9.81 -4.38 -2.73
CA THR A 124 -8.75 -4.96 -3.56
C THR A 124 -7.39 -4.82 -2.89
N THR A 125 -6.49 -5.77 -3.16
CA THR A 125 -5.11 -5.79 -2.64
C THR A 125 -4.15 -5.34 -3.73
N PHE A 126 -3.30 -4.37 -3.40
CA PHE A 126 -2.34 -3.78 -4.34
C PHE A 126 -0.97 -4.42 -4.17
N THR A 127 -0.61 -5.36 -5.04
CA THR A 127 0.65 -6.12 -4.95
C THR A 127 1.75 -5.60 -5.87
N THR A 128 1.43 -4.72 -6.81
CA THR A 128 2.38 -4.23 -7.82
C THR A 128 2.55 -2.71 -7.68
N PRO A 129 3.78 -2.19 -7.60
CA PRO A 129 4.02 -0.75 -7.58
C PRO A 129 3.49 -0.04 -8.83
N GLY A 130 3.01 1.19 -8.65
CA GLY A 130 2.48 2.02 -9.71
C GLY A 130 1.36 2.93 -9.24
N ASP A 131 0.90 3.78 -10.15
CA ASP A 131 -0.20 4.70 -9.92
C ASP A 131 -1.49 4.10 -10.45
N TYR A 132 -2.48 3.97 -9.57
CA TYR A 132 -3.79 3.42 -9.88
C TYR A 132 -4.82 4.52 -9.80
N THR A 133 -5.08 5.19 -10.93
CA THR A 133 -6.24 6.05 -11.06
C THR A 133 -7.50 5.18 -11.14
N TYR A 134 -8.57 5.63 -10.50
CA TYR A 134 -9.88 4.99 -10.55
C TYR A 134 -10.99 6.04 -10.53
N TYR A 135 -12.19 5.64 -10.95
CA TYR A 135 -13.32 6.54 -11.08
C TYR A 135 -14.66 5.84 -10.84
N CYS A 136 -15.72 6.65 -10.71
CA CYS A 136 -17.11 6.18 -10.70
C CYS A 136 -17.67 6.14 -12.14
N THR A 137 -18.07 4.97 -12.63
CA THR A 137 -18.64 4.81 -13.98
C THR A 137 -19.97 5.52 -14.17
N LEU A 138 -20.72 5.75 -13.08
CA LEU A 138 -21.98 6.51 -13.08
C LEU A 138 -21.74 8.03 -13.04
N HIS A 139 -20.62 8.44 -12.46
CA HIS A 139 -20.26 9.83 -12.22
C HIS A 139 -18.80 10.06 -12.66
N PRO A 140 -18.51 10.18 -13.98
CA PRO A 140 -17.15 10.15 -14.51
C PRO A 140 -16.19 11.24 -14.00
N TYR A 141 -16.71 12.28 -13.34
CA TYR A 141 -15.94 13.33 -12.67
C TYR A 141 -15.43 12.93 -11.28
N MET A 142 -15.95 11.85 -10.68
CA MET A 142 -15.43 11.29 -9.44
C MET A 142 -14.22 10.42 -9.75
N TYR A 143 -13.02 10.89 -9.42
CA TYR A 143 -11.78 10.10 -9.56
C TYR A 143 -10.98 10.11 -8.26
N GLY A 144 -10.13 9.10 -8.08
CA GLY A 144 -9.14 9.02 -7.01
C GLY A 144 -7.87 8.36 -7.51
N ILE A 145 -6.80 8.41 -6.70
CA ILE A 145 -5.50 7.85 -7.05
C ILE A 145 -4.94 7.07 -5.86
N VAL A 146 -4.50 5.84 -6.11
CA VAL A 146 -3.70 5.06 -5.17
C VAL A 146 -2.28 4.96 -5.73
N HIS A 147 -1.31 5.56 -5.03
CA HIS A 147 0.11 5.42 -5.33
C HIS A 147 0.65 4.21 -4.55
N VAL A 148 1.15 3.19 -5.26
CA VAL A 148 1.69 1.97 -4.65
C VAL A 148 3.20 1.97 -4.81
N GLY A 149 3.91 1.99 -3.69
CA GLY A 149 5.38 1.90 -3.65
C GLY A 149 5.87 0.56 -3.10
N ALA A 150 7.06 0.14 -3.54
CA ALA A 150 7.76 -1.03 -2.99
C ALA A 150 8.92 -0.63 -2.06
N GLY A 151 8.89 0.59 -1.52
CA GLY A 151 9.89 1.01 -0.55
C GLY A 151 9.90 0.05 0.64
N SER A 152 11.08 -0.40 1.04
CA SER A 152 11.26 -1.25 2.21
C SER A 152 12.63 -1.03 2.81
N GLU A 153 12.65 -0.69 4.11
CA GLU A 153 13.86 -0.52 4.89
C GLU A 153 13.82 -1.48 6.08
N LYS A 154 14.88 -2.28 6.23
CA LYS A 154 14.99 -3.28 7.29
C LYS A 154 15.89 -2.74 8.42
N GLY A 155 15.29 -2.46 9.56
CA GLY A 155 15.98 -2.23 10.83
C GLY A 155 16.41 -3.53 11.51
N HIS A 156 16.82 -3.43 12.77
CA HIS A 156 17.22 -4.58 13.58
C HIS A 156 16.03 -5.41 14.07
N HIS A 157 14.92 -4.74 14.38
CA HIS A 157 13.73 -5.30 15.00
C HIS A 157 12.47 -5.20 14.12
N PHE A 158 12.43 -4.21 13.23
CA PHE A 158 11.31 -3.90 12.35
C PHE A 158 11.76 -3.76 10.90
N THR A 159 10.89 -4.14 9.98
CA THR A 159 10.95 -3.70 8.59
C THR A 159 9.88 -2.63 8.40
N MET A 160 10.26 -1.44 7.96
CA MET A 160 9.31 -0.39 7.56
C MET A 160 9.09 -0.46 6.05
N LYS A 161 7.84 -0.51 5.63
CA LYS A 161 7.42 -0.39 4.23
C LYS A 161 6.56 0.87 4.04
N SER A 162 6.66 1.49 2.87
CA SER A 162 5.79 2.62 2.53
C SER A 162 5.68 2.82 1.01
N GLY A 163 4.64 3.55 0.62
CA GLY A 163 4.50 4.13 -0.71
C GLY A 163 5.44 5.33 -0.97
N ALA A 164 6.06 5.89 0.08
CA ALA A 164 7.01 6.98 -0.05
C ALA A 164 8.30 6.60 -0.80
N SER A 165 8.98 7.61 -1.35
CA SER A 165 10.25 7.42 -2.05
C SER A 165 11.36 7.10 -1.07
N LEU A 166 11.98 5.93 -1.19
CA LEU A 166 13.17 5.54 -0.42
C LEU A 166 14.44 5.76 -1.24
N GLN A 167 15.35 6.58 -0.74
CA GLN A 167 16.63 6.90 -1.41
C GLN A 167 17.82 6.63 -0.48
N SER A 168 19.01 6.38 -1.04
CA SER A 168 20.24 6.33 -0.24
C SER A 168 20.57 7.70 0.32
N ASP A 169 20.98 7.77 1.59
CA ASP A 169 21.50 9.00 2.19
C ASP A 169 22.92 9.27 1.70
N ASP A 170 23.05 9.93 0.55
CA ASP A 170 24.35 10.22 -0.07
C ASP A 170 25.20 11.24 0.74
N ASN A 171 24.65 11.81 1.82
CA ASN A 171 25.28 12.87 2.63
C ASN A 171 25.95 12.39 3.94
N ASN A 172 25.92 11.09 4.28
CA ASN A 172 26.55 10.60 5.50
C ASN A 172 27.21 9.23 5.32
N THR A 173 28.47 9.09 5.76
CA THR A 173 29.35 7.92 5.63
C THR A 173 28.95 6.70 6.48
N SER A 174 27.67 6.61 6.85
CA SER A 174 27.08 5.52 7.61
C SER A 174 25.74 5.19 6.94
N SER A 175 25.65 4.02 6.30
CA SER A 175 24.45 3.49 5.63
C SER A 175 23.15 3.91 6.31
N GLY A 176 22.44 4.87 5.72
CA GLY A 176 21.05 5.15 6.06
C GLY A 176 20.28 5.36 4.77
N SER A 177 19.07 4.83 4.69
CA SER A 177 18.13 5.27 3.66
C SER A 177 17.32 6.44 4.21
N VAL A 178 16.75 7.28 3.35
CA VAL A 178 15.84 8.37 3.73
C VAL A 178 14.54 8.21 2.97
N TRP A 179 13.43 8.20 3.71
CA TRP A 179 12.09 8.23 3.16
C TRP A 179 11.68 9.67 2.88
N THR A 180 11.50 10.01 1.61
CA THR A 180 11.06 11.35 1.22
C THR A 180 9.58 11.35 0.90
N ILE A 181 8.83 12.23 1.58
CA ILE A 181 7.42 12.51 1.31
C ILE A 181 7.35 13.90 0.65
N ASN A 182 6.85 13.94 -0.59
CA ASN A 182 6.49 15.20 -1.24
C ASN A 182 5.02 15.53 -0.89
N LYS A 183 4.82 16.48 0.02
CA LYS A 183 3.50 16.86 0.54
C LYS A 183 2.61 17.53 -0.50
N ALA A 184 3.20 18.14 -1.54
CA ALA A 184 2.43 18.74 -2.62
C ALA A 184 1.88 17.69 -3.61
N GLN A 185 2.54 16.54 -3.72
CA GLN A 185 2.11 15.42 -4.55
C GLN A 185 1.25 14.43 -3.78
N ASN A 186 1.60 14.17 -2.52
CA ASN A 186 0.94 13.20 -1.69
C ASN A 186 1.11 13.58 -0.20
N ASP A 187 0.05 14.15 0.35
CA ASP A 187 0.00 14.55 1.75
C ASP A 187 -0.36 13.38 2.69
N ARG A 188 -0.68 12.21 2.14
CA ARG A 188 -1.23 11.05 2.83
C ARG A 188 -0.42 9.78 2.56
N THR A 189 0.47 9.45 3.49
CA THR A 189 1.42 8.34 3.30
C THR A 189 1.27 7.30 4.40
N LEU A 190 0.97 6.05 4.00
CA LEU A 190 0.91 4.90 4.88
C LEU A 190 2.30 4.31 5.11
N PHE A 191 2.63 4.07 6.37
CA PHE A 191 3.78 3.29 6.80
C PHE A 191 3.30 1.98 7.42
N ASP A 192 3.86 0.86 6.98
CA ASP A 192 3.63 -0.48 7.53
C ASP A 192 4.89 -0.97 8.26
N PHE A 193 4.78 -1.11 9.58
CA PHE A 193 5.85 -1.59 10.43
C PHE A 193 5.66 -3.06 10.74
N GLN A 194 6.58 -3.88 10.23
CA GLN A 194 6.55 -5.34 10.34
C GLN A 194 7.63 -5.80 11.33
N PRO A 195 7.29 -6.29 12.53
CA PRO A 195 8.30 -6.80 13.44
C PRO A 195 8.93 -8.10 12.90
N ILE A 196 10.23 -8.28 13.14
CA ILE A 196 11.01 -9.40 12.59
C ILE A 196 10.95 -10.64 13.51
N ASN A 197 10.94 -10.44 14.83
CA ASN A 197 11.02 -11.52 15.83
C ASN A 197 9.98 -11.39 16.97
N ILE A 198 8.88 -10.67 16.73
CA ILE A 198 7.73 -10.64 17.66
C ILE A 198 6.68 -11.59 17.08
N ALA A 199 6.33 -12.63 17.84
CA ALA A 199 5.40 -13.65 17.37
C ALA A 199 4.01 -13.04 17.14
N ALA A 200 3.43 -13.30 15.97
CA ALA A 200 2.06 -12.91 15.68
C ALA A 200 1.08 -13.83 16.37
N ASP A 201 0.34 -13.27 17.33
CA ASP A 201 -0.83 -13.89 17.94
C ASP A 201 -2.06 -13.07 17.53
N PRO A 202 -3.04 -13.67 16.82
CA PRO A 202 -4.23 -12.95 16.37
C PRO A 202 -5.14 -12.49 17.50
N THR A 203 -4.94 -12.98 18.73
CA THR A 203 -5.80 -12.69 19.88
C THR A 203 -5.13 -11.81 20.94
N THR A 204 -3.80 -11.76 20.95
CA THR A 204 -3.05 -11.03 21.97
C THR A 204 -2.71 -9.61 21.48
N PRO A 205 -3.19 -8.57 22.16
CA PRO A 205 -2.88 -7.20 21.77
C PRO A 205 -1.39 -6.90 21.89
N THR A 206 -0.81 -6.25 20.88
CA THR A 206 0.57 -5.74 20.94
C THR A 206 0.54 -4.23 20.95
N VAL A 207 1.28 -3.60 21.87
CA VAL A 207 1.39 -2.15 21.97
C VAL A 207 2.74 -1.70 21.42
N TYR A 208 2.69 -0.75 20.49
CA TYR A 208 3.86 -0.07 19.95
C TYR A 208 3.81 1.41 20.29
N ASN A 209 4.97 2.05 20.36
CA ASN A 209 5.11 3.49 20.44
C ASN A 209 5.75 4.00 19.14
N ILE A 210 5.21 5.09 18.59
CA ILE A 210 5.88 5.87 17.54
C ILE A 210 6.24 7.23 18.11
N GLU A 211 7.50 7.60 17.95
CA GLU A 211 8.03 8.93 18.23
C GLU A 211 8.53 9.58 16.93
N LEU A 212 8.30 10.88 16.75
CA LEU A 212 8.87 11.67 15.67
C LEU A 212 9.60 12.87 16.25
N VAL A 213 10.88 12.99 15.92
CA VAL A 213 11.76 14.09 16.32
C VAL A 213 12.07 14.94 15.09
N ASP A 214 11.89 16.26 15.20
CA ASP A 214 12.41 17.22 14.21
C ASP A 214 13.92 17.37 14.42
N ASN A 215 14.72 17.01 13.41
CA ASN A 215 16.17 17.02 13.52
C ASN A 215 16.76 18.44 13.53
N THR A 216 16.00 19.45 13.10
CA THR A 216 16.43 20.86 13.12
C THR A 216 16.34 21.43 14.53
N SER A 217 15.19 21.26 15.19
CA SER A 217 14.96 21.75 16.55
C SER A 217 15.39 20.77 17.63
N ASN A 218 15.65 19.52 17.27
CA ASN A 218 15.90 18.39 18.17
C ASN A 218 14.81 18.26 19.23
N GLN A 219 13.54 18.46 18.82
CA GLN A 219 12.36 18.34 19.68
C GLN A 219 11.50 17.17 19.21
N THR A 220 10.96 16.41 20.17
CA THR A 220 9.88 15.45 19.91
C THR A 220 8.62 16.23 19.57
N ILE A 221 8.11 16.04 18.35
CA ILE A 221 6.90 16.70 17.84
C ILE A 221 5.70 15.75 17.83
N PHE A 222 5.94 14.45 17.97
CA PHE A 222 4.91 13.44 18.08
C PHE A 222 5.41 12.27 18.92
N ASN A 223 4.57 11.76 19.83
CA ASN A 223 4.84 10.56 20.61
C ASN A 223 3.49 9.95 21.03
N ASN A 224 3.17 8.75 20.55
CA ASN A 224 1.92 8.06 20.90
C ASN A 224 2.05 6.55 20.86
N ASN A 225 1.22 5.90 21.68
CA ASN A 225 1.08 4.45 21.69
C ASN A 225 -0.07 4.01 20.78
N PHE A 226 0.14 2.88 20.10
CA PHE A 226 -0.81 2.22 19.21
C PHE A 226 -0.96 0.77 19.61
N GLN A 227 -2.17 0.23 19.50
CA GLN A 227 -2.47 -1.14 19.89
C GLN A 227 -2.99 -1.94 18.70
N VAL A 228 -2.30 -3.02 18.35
CA VAL A 228 -2.70 -3.91 17.26
C VAL A 228 -3.28 -5.20 17.84
N ILE A 229 -4.38 -5.68 17.25
CA ILE A 229 -5.01 -6.98 17.54
C ILE A 229 -5.21 -7.69 16.19
N GLY A 230 -5.12 -9.02 16.12
CA GLY A 230 -5.35 -9.75 14.87
C GLY A 230 -4.13 -9.88 13.95
N GLY A 231 -2.97 -9.42 14.40
CA GLY A 231 -1.71 -9.44 13.68
C GLY A 231 -0.64 -8.64 14.44
N THR A 232 0.56 -8.53 13.88
CA THR A 232 1.67 -7.79 14.49
C THR A 232 2.04 -6.52 13.77
N ASN A 233 1.56 -6.33 12.54
CA ASN A 233 1.92 -5.17 11.74
C ASN A 233 1.17 -3.94 12.26
N LEU A 234 1.92 -2.87 12.52
CA LEU A 234 1.33 -1.57 12.81
C LEU A 234 1.30 -0.77 11.51
N GLN A 235 0.11 -0.33 11.10
CA GLN A 235 -0.05 0.59 9.97
C GLN A 235 -0.41 1.99 10.48
N VAL A 236 0.35 3.00 10.06
CA VAL A 236 0.12 4.40 10.43
C VAL A 236 0.20 5.27 9.19
N GLU A 237 -0.91 5.93 8.84
CA GLU A 237 -0.95 6.99 7.84
C GLU A 237 -0.50 8.31 8.48
N PHE A 238 0.46 8.97 7.85
CA PHE A 238 0.80 10.36 8.15
C PHE A 238 0.07 11.28 7.17
N ILE A 239 -0.71 12.21 7.73
CA ILE A 239 -1.42 13.26 7.00
C ILE A 239 -0.68 14.57 7.27
N THR A 240 0.08 15.03 6.28
CA THR A 240 1.14 16.03 6.44
C THR A 240 0.75 17.44 6.03
N ASN A 241 -0.37 17.60 5.33
CA ASN A 241 -0.91 18.89 4.91
C ASN A 241 -2.15 19.24 5.72
N SER A 242 -1.95 19.46 7.02
CA SER A 242 -3.03 19.84 7.94
C SER A 242 -2.81 21.24 8.48
N ASN A 243 -3.89 22.03 8.56
CA ASN A 243 -3.89 23.36 9.18
C ASN A 243 -4.11 23.29 10.70
N MET A 244 -3.92 22.11 11.29
CA MET A 244 -4.18 21.86 12.70
C MET A 244 -3.06 22.41 13.58
N ASN A 245 -3.45 23.06 14.68
CA ASN A 245 -2.50 23.58 15.68
C ASN A 245 -1.89 22.48 16.56
N THR A 246 -2.48 21.29 16.54
CA THR A 246 -2.09 20.13 17.35
C THR A 246 -2.22 18.87 16.51
N THR A 247 -1.31 17.91 16.71
CA THR A 247 -1.39 16.60 16.05
C THR A 247 -2.61 15.83 16.57
N ASN A 248 -3.49 15.43 15.65
CA ASN A 248 -4.64 14.58 15.91
C ASN A 248 -4.29 13.12 15.61
N VAL A 249 -4.80 12.20 16.42
CA VAL A 249 -4.62 10.76 16.21
C VAL A 249 -5.98 10.08 16.29
N TYR A 250 -6.29 9.27 15.27
CA TYR A 250 -7.52 8.49 15.23
C TYR A 250 -7.29 7.15 14.56
N GLY A 251 -8.29 6.27 14.64
CA GLY A 251 -8.22 4.89 14.19
C GLY A 251 -8.14 3.88 15.36
N PRO A 252 -7.92 2.60 15.06
CA PRO A 252 -7.71 2.09 13.70
C PRO A 252 -9.00 2.18 12.87
N ASP A 253 -8.88 2.17 11.55
CA ASP A 253 -9.98 2.33 10.60
C ASP A 253 -11.22 1.45 10.88
N LEU A 254 -11.02 0.26 11.44
CA LEU A 254 -12.06 -0.74 11.66
C LEU A 254 -12.09 -1.15 13.13
N SER A 255 -13.29 -1.26 13.69
CA SER A 255 -13.52 -1.57 15.12
C SER A 255 -14.01 -2.99 15.37
N ASP A 256 -14.47 -3.71 14.36
CA ASP A 256 -14.89 -5.12 14.45
C ASP A 256 -14.56 -5.89 13.14
N PRO A 257 -13.46 -6.66 13.09
CA PRO A 257 -12.42 -6.74 14.13
C PRO A 257 -11.66 -5.41 14.26
N VAL A 258 -11.01 -5.16 15.41
CA VAL A 258 -10.15 -4.00 15.62
C VAL A 258 -8.89 -4.14 14.74
N THR A 259 -8.86 -3.46 13.60
CA THR A 259 -7.83 -3.61 12.56
C THR A 259 -7.79 -2.36 11.66
N GLY A 260 -6.78 -2.28 10.81
CA GLY A 260 -6.63 -1.19 9.84
C GLY A 260 -5.62 -0.14 10.26
N ALA A 261 -5.55 0.93 9.48
CA ALA A 261 -4.57 1.99 9.69
C ALA A 261 -4.98 2.90 10.84
N TYR A 262 -4.00 3.35 11.60
CA TYR A 262 -4.11 4.57 12.40
C TYR A 262 -3.76 5.77 11.56
N HIS A 263 -4.22 6.94 11.96
CA HIS A 263 -3.95 8.19 11.25
C HIS A 263 -3.35 9.20 12.20
N VAL A 264 -2.27 9.83 11.77
CA VAL A 264 -1.58 10.89 12.48
C VAL A 264 -1.63 12.12 11.60
N GLU A 265 -2.51 13.05 11.97
CA GLU A 265 -2.74 14.29 11.23
C GLU A 265 -2.10 15.45 11.96
N GLY A 266 -1.16 16.14 11.30
CA GLY A 266 -0.47 17.26 11.92
C GLY A 266 0.11 18.22 10.89
N ASN A 267 0.42 19.44 11.36
CA ASN A 267 1.14 20.42 10.56
C ASN A 267 2.65 20.14 10.65
N PHE A 268 3.14 19.23 9.81
CA PHE A 268 4.55 18.86 9.76
C PHE A 268 5.30 19.74 8.75
N MET A 269 6.25 20.54 9.23
CA MET A 269 7.04 21.45 8.40
C MET A 269 7.97 20.70 7.45
N ASP A 270 8.42 21.35 6.38
CA ASP A 270 9.50 20.79 5.55
C ASP A 270 10.77 20.63 6.41
N GLY A 271 11.45 19.50 6.27
CA GLY A 271 12.62 19.19 7.09
C GLY A 271 12.93 17.71 7.18
N ASP A 272 14.00 17.44 7.93
CA ASP A 272 14.45 16.09 8.26
C ASP A 272 13.95 15.70 9.65
N TYR A 273 13.44 14.49 9.75
CA TYR A 273 12.87 13.92 10.96
C TYR A 273 13.47 12.53 11.21
N THR A 274 13.52 12.17 12.49
CA THR A 274 13.84 10.81 12.92
C THR A 274 12.58 10.20 13.51
N MET A 275 12.11 9.11 12.92
CA MET A 275 10.97 8.34 13.39
C MET A 275 11.48 7.11 14.14
N THR A 276 11.07 6.97 15.39
CA THR A 276 11.41 5.81 16.22
C THR A 276 10.16 4.97 16.42
N ILE A 277 10.25 3.67 16.12
CA ILE A 277 9.24 2.69 16.54
C ILE A 277 9.80 1.85 17.66
N LYS A 278 8.98 1.59 18.69
CA LYS A 278 9.33 0.73 19.82
C LYS A 278 8.20 -0.24 20.14
N ALA A 279 8.51 -1.51 20.38
CA ALA A 279 7.57 -2.44 20.99
C ALA A 279 7.53 -2.24 22.51
N ILE A 280 6.33 -2.07 23.07
CA ILE A 280 6.11 -1.74 24.48
C ILE A 280 5.64 -2.97 25.27
N SER A 281 4.64 -3.70 24.74
CA SER A 281 4.10 -4.89 25.40
C SER A 281 3.45 -5.86 24.41
N VAL A 282 3.39 -7.13 24.77
CA VAL A 282 2.57 -8.16 24.12
C VAL A 282 1.65 -8.75 25.18
N GLY A 283 0.35 -8.55 25.03
CA GLY A 283 -0.64 -8.87 26.05
C GLY A 283 -0.38 -8.07 27.32
N THR A 284 -0.25 -8.77 28.44
CA THR A 284 0.11 -8.18 29.74
C THR A 284 1.61 -8.05 29.97
N ASP A 285 2.43 -8.64 29.09
CA ASP A 285 3.87 -8.73 29.27
C ASP A 285 4.55 -7.49 28.71
N ILE A 286 5.19 -6.72 29.59
CA ILE A 286 5.99 -5.56 29.20
C ILE A 286 7.30 -6.07 28.58
N ILE A 287 7.67 -5.50 27.43
CA ILE A 287 8.95 -5.79 26.79
C ILE A 287 10.01 -4.93 27.50
N GLU A 288 10.82 -5.56 28.34
CA GLU A 288 11.91 -4.89 29.06
C GLU A 288 13.11 -4.61 28.16
N ASP A 289 13.33 -5.44 27.13
CA ASP A 289 14.35 -5.23 26.12
C ASP A 289 14.01 -3.99 25.27
N ASN A 290 15.02 -3.20 24.90
CA ASN A 290 14.79 -2.06 24.02
C ASN A 290 14.62 -2.50 22.56
N ILE A 291 13.47 -3.09 22.23
CA ILE A 291 13.08 -3.47 20.88
C ILE A 291 12.59 -2.21 20.15
N ALA A 292 13.53 -1.49 19.53
CA ALA A 292 13.25 -0.26 18.81
C ALA A 292 14.16 -0.10 17.59
N ASP A 293 13.66 0.60 16.58
CA ASP A 293 14.44 1.03 15.40
C ASP A 293 14.14 2.50 15.07
N GLU A 294 15.11 3.17 14.46
CA GLU A 294 15.01 4.54 13.96
C GLU A 294 15.04 4.55 12.43
N PHE A 295 14.16 5.36 11.83
CA PHE A 295 14.04 5.57 10.39
C PHE A 295 14.10 7.06 10.07
N LYS A 296 14.87 7.42 9.04
CA LYS A 296 14.99 8.82 8.60
C LYS A 296 13.87 9.18 7.64
N ILE A 297 13.15 10.26 7.95
CA ILE A 297 12.07 10.80 7.11
C ILE A 297 12.44 12.22 6.68
N ARG A 298 12.16 12.58 5.43
CA ARG A 298 12.30 13.92 4.89
C ARG A 298 10.98 14.38 4.31
N LEU A 299 10.47 15.51 4.79
CA LEU A 299 9.28 16.15 4.25
C LEU A 299 9.69 17.31 3.35
N VAL A 300 9.14 17.33 2.14
CA VAL A 300 9.35 18.40 1.15
C VAL A 300 8.02 18.84 0.55
N SER A 301 7.93 20.11 0.15
CA SER A 301 6.80 20.65 -0.60
C SER A 301 7.19 21.02 -2.03
#